data_AF-A0A0F4Z6J6-F1
#
_entry.id   AF-A0A0F4Z6J6-F1
#
_cell.length_a   1.000
_cell.length_b   1.000
_cell.length_c   1.000
_cell.angle_alpha   90.00
_cell.angle_beta   90.00
_cell.angle_gamma   90.00
#
_symmetry.space_group_name_H-M   'P 1'
#
loop_
_entity.id
_entity.type
_entity.pdbx_description
1 polymer ?
#
loop_
_entity_poly.entity_id
_entity_poly.type
_entity_poly.pdbx_seq_one_letter_code
_entity_poly.pdbx_strand_id
1 'polypeptide(L)'
;MQHPIDPSDLEAIEKEDPDILKLRDYDAEVACRVTSTSSLRERIAWEPQACVQRIVMILGNHINHIPRVNMPKGAYALAHLTDWSYVSGDENPLADVYVGPKGFKNYDHPLRMVFEVQDKRFPHITMIVEHHTKDKAQNNTLRRHELAYILKAMEIRFAQRLFNEHQEQPVLMLSFTVPQHGRILHAHLLNDTKLVVACSNLYSFETNEVTPFELFYRWLLENKDKSEKKRKGASRKESGYKKVKKENIRP
;
A
#
# COMPACT_ATOMS: atom_id res chain seq x y z
N MET A 1 -16.21 -1.43 -7.01
CA MET A 1 -15.91 -0.09 -6.47
C MET A 1 -16.95 0.88 -7.04
N GLN A 2 -17.34 1.93 -6.33
CA GLN A 2 -18.39 2.87 -6.81
C GLN A 2 -17.88 3.94 -7.81
N HIS A 3 -16.57 3.95 -8.09
CA HIS A 3 -15.90 5.01 -8.87
C HIS A 3 -15.01 4.39 -9.96
N PRO A 4 -15.57 3.96 -11.12
CA PRO A 4 -14.76 3.53 -12.26
C PRO A 4 -14.07 4.73 -12.94
N ILE A 5 -13.10 4.43 -13.81
CA ILE A 5 -12.39 5.44 -14.61
C ILE A 5 -13.39 6.13 -15.55
N ASP A 6 -13.27 7.45 -15.72
CA ASP A 6 -14.01 8.16 -16.76
C ASP A 6 -13.36 7.89 -18.14
N PRO A 7 -14.06 7.22 -19.07
CA PRO A 7 -13.47 6.84 -20.35
C PRO A 7 -13.16 8.04 -21.25
N SER A 8 -13.95 9.12 -21.17
CA SER A 8 -13.77 10.29 -22.05
C SER A 8 -12.53 11.08 -21.65
N ASP A 9 -12.36 11.29 -20.34
CA ASP A 9 -11.18 11.97 -19.81
C ASP A 9 -9.93 11.11 -19.97
N LEU A 10 -10.05 9.78 -19.79
CA LEU A 10 -8.93 8.88 -20.02
C LEU A 10 -8.44 8.94 -21.47
N GLU A 11 -9.34 8.94 -22.46
CA GLU A 11 -8.96 9.05 -23.87
C GLU A 11 -8.21 10.35 -24.16
N ALA A 12 -8.65 11.48 -23.58
CA ALA A 12 -7.97 12.76 -23.71
C ALA A 12 -6.56 12.72 -23.10
N ILE A 13 -6.41 12.13 -21.92
CA ILE A 13 -5.13 11.97 -21.23
C ILE A 13 -4.19 11.04 -22.01
N GLU A 14 -4.69 9.91 -22.51
CA GLU A 14 -3.90 8.96 -23.30
C GLU A 14 -3.49 9.52 -24.66
N LYS A 15 -4.21 10.51 -25.20
CA LYS A 15 -3.80 11.25 -26.39
C LYS A 15 -2.57 12.14 -26.12
N GLU A 16 -2.45 12.68 -24.91
CA GLU A 16 -1.32 13.53 -24.51
C GLU A 16 -0.12 12.69 -24.03
N ASP A 17 -0.37 11.66 -23.23
CA ASP A 17 0.63 10.69 -22.75
C ASP A 17 0.11 9.25 -22.94
N PRO A 18 0.40 8.62 -24.09
CA PRO A 18 -0.06 7.28 -24.42
C PRO A 18 0.44 6.19 -23.47
N ASP A 19 1.47 6.48 -22.67
CA ASP A 19 2.10 5.54 -21.77
C ASP A 19 1.74 5.77 -20.30
N ILE A 20 0.90 6.77 -19.98
CA ILE A 20 0.61 7.20 -18.60
C ILE A 20 0.19 6.07 -17.65
N LEU A 21 -0.55 5.07 -18.15
CA LEU A 21 -0.95 3.87 -17.41
C LEU A 21 -0.32 2.59 -17.94
N LYS A 22 0.58 2.67 -18.93
CA LYS A 22 1.23 1.51 -19.52
C LYS A 22 2.55 1.24 -18.85
N LEU A 23 2.67 0.00 -18.37
CA LEU A 23 3.93 -0.57 -17.93
C LEU A 23 4.64 -1.16 -19.15
N ARG A 24 5.97 -1.15 -19.15
CA ARG A 24 6.71 -1.93 -20.15
C ARG A 24 6.66 -3.38 -19.73
N ASP A 25 6.16 -4.25 -20.60
CA ASP A 25 6.18 -5.69 -20.36
C ASP A 25 7.62 -6.17 -20.11
N TYR A 26 7.80 -6.98 -19.08
CA TYR A 26 9.12 -7.47 -18.71
C TYR A 26 9.55 -8.63 -19.62
N ASP A 27 10.65 -8.45 -20.33
CA ASP A 27 11.27 -9.49 -21.14
C ASP A 27 12.56 -9.97 -20.46
N ALA A 28 12.51 -11.18 -19.91
CA ALA A 28 13.64 -11.77 -19.21
C ALA A 28 14.84 -12.05 -20.14
N GLU A 29 14.61 -12.39 -21.40
CA GLU A 29 15.69 -12.66 -22.35
C GLU A 29 16.41 -11.37 -22.73
N VAL A 30 15.65 -10.31 -23.03
CA VAL A 30 16.21 -9.00 -23.34
C VAL A 30 16.95 -8.45 -22.12
N ALA A 31 16.34 -8.50 -20.93
CA ALA A 31 16.98 -8.05 -19.69
C ALA A 31 18.30 -8.80 -19.40
N CYS A 32 18.39 -10.10 -19.70
CA CYS A 32 19.61 -10.88 -19.54
C CYS A 32 20.69 -10.59 -20.59
N ARG A 33 20.31 -10.16 -21.81
CA ARG A 33 21.24 -9.84 -22.90
C ARG A 33 21.77 -8.41 -22.85
N VAL A 34 21.19 -7.56 -22.01
CA VAL A 34 21.64 -6.18 -21.81
C VAL A 34 23.00 -6.20 -21.14
N THR A 35 24.00 -5.64 -21.82
CA THR A 35 25.40 -5.60 -21.36
C THR A 35 25.92 -4.17 -21.40
N SER A 36 27.18 -3.95 -21.00
CA SER A 36 27.83 -2.64 -21.08
C SER A 36 27.93 -2.07 -22.50
N THR A 37 27.79 -2.91 -23.53
CA THR A 37 27.82 -2.50 -24.94
C THR A 37 26.43 -2.18 -25.51
N SER A 38 25.35 -2.50 -24.79
CA SER A 38 24.00 -2.08 -25.14
C SER A 38 23.83 -0.56 -25.01
N SER A 39 22.83 0.01 -25.67
CA SER A 39 22.57 1.45 -25.57
C SER A 39 22.27 1.85 -24.12
N LEU A 40 22.61 3.10 -23.75
CA LEU A 40 22.32 3.60 -22.40
C LEU A 40 20.82 3.51 -22.08
N ARG A 41 19.96 3.78 -23.06
CA ARG A 41 18.50 3.72 -22.92
C ARG A 41 18.02 2.31 -22.60
N GLU A 42 18.55 1.29 -23.27
CA GLU A 42 18.21 -0.11 -22.99
C GLU A 42 18.72 -0.54 -21.63
N ARG A 43 19.95 -0.16 -21.27
CA ARG A 43 20.51 -0.44 -19.94
C ARG A 43 19.62 0.10 -18.83
N ILE A 44 19.31 1.39 -18.88
CA ILE A 44 18.46 2.05 -17.88
C ILE A 44 17.09 1.40 -17.80
N ALA A 45 16.48 1.06 -18.94
CA ALA A 45 15.12 0.54 -18.94
C ALA A 45 14.95 -0.82 -18.25
N TRP A 46 16.03 -1.61 -18.14
CA TRP A 46 16.05 -2.91 -17.49
C TRP A 46 16.80 -2.91 -16.15
N GLU A 47 17.18 -1.73 -15.66
CA GLU A 47 17.71 -1.63 -14.30
C GLU A 47 16.60 -1.90 -13.27
N PRO A 48 16.94 -2.59 -12.16
CA PRO A 48 16.02 -2.84 -11.04
C PRO A 48 15.16 -1.62 -10.65
N GLN A 49 15.79 -0.46 -10.52
CA GLN A 49 15.10 0.77 -10.17
C GLN A 49 14.04 1.14 -11.20
N ALA A 50 14.37 1.13 -12.49
CA ALA A 50 13.44 1.54 -13.54
C ALA A 50 12.21 0.61 -13.62
N CYS A 51 12.43 -0.70 -13.48
CA CYS A 51 11.35 -1.68 -13.53
C CYS A 51 10.34 -1.49 -12.40
N VAL A 52 10.81 -1.20 -11.19
CA VAL A 52 9.96 -1.05 -10.01
C VAL A 52 9.36 0.36 -9.92
N GLN A 53 10.14 1.41 -10.23
CA GLN A 53 9.70 2.80 -10.17
C GLN A 53 8.53 3.08 -11.12
N ARG A 54 8.49 2.43 -12.29
CA ARG A 54 7.37 2.59 -13.22
C ARG A 54 6.05 2.09 -12.63
N ILE A 55 6.06 1.02 -11.83
CA ILE A 55 4.88 0.52 -11.12
C ILE A 55 4.38 1.59 -10.14
N VAL A 56 5.28 2.17 -9.35
CA VAL A 56 4.92 3.21 -8.37
C VAL A 56 4.36 4.46 -9.05
N MET A 57 4.92 4.86 -10.20
CA MET A 57 4.40 5.98 -11.00
C MET A 57 2.97 5.71 -11.51
N ILE A 58 2.72 4.55 -12.12
CA ILE A 58 1.39 4.20 -12.63
C ILE A 58 0.37 4.10 -11.49
N LEU A 59 0.77 3.51 -10.36
CA LEU A 59 -0.06 3.49 -9.16
C LEU A 59 -0.39 4.92 -8.69
N GLY A 60 0.60 5.81 -8.66
CA GLY A 60 0.42 7.22 -8.35
C GLY A 60 -0.55 7.93 -9.30
N ASN A 61 -0.46 7.63 -10.60
CA ASN A 61 -1.39 8.15 -11.61
C ASN A 61 -2.82 7.70 -11.33
N HIS A 62 -3.04 6.40 -11.09
CA HIS A 62 -4.36 5.88 -10.71
C HIS A 62 -4.94 6.59 -9.49
N ILE A 63 -4.12 6.93 -8.51
CA ILE A 63 -4.58 7.53 -7.25
C ILE A 63 -4.86 9.03 -7.40
N ASN A 64 -3.96 9.77 -8.05
CA ASN A 64 -3.94 11.23 -7.99
C ASN A 64 -4.42 11.93 -9.27
N HIS A 65 -4.34 11.27 -10.43
CA HIS A 65 -4.43 11.97 -11.71
C HIS A 65 -5.55 11.47 -12.60
N ILE A 66 -5.86 10.16 -12.59
CA ILE A 66 -6.87 9.63 -13.49
C ILE A 66 -8.29 9.95 -12.96
N PRO A 67 -9.13 10.67 -13.73
CA PRO A 67 -10.49 10.98 -13.32
C PRO A 67 -11.36 9.74 -13.12
N ARG A 68 -12.40 9.92 -12.32
CA ARG A 68 -13.34 8.88 -11.93
C ARG A 68 -14.77 9.40 -12.07
N VAL A 69 -15.67 8.52 -12.49
CA VAL A 69 -17.11 8.82 -12.48
C VAL A 69 -17.71 8.59 -11.09
N ASN A 70 -18.91 9.12 -10.86
CA ASN A 70 -19.65 9.02 -9.60
C ASN A 70 -18.93 9.62 -8.38
N MET A 71 -18.03 10.59 -8.58
CA MET A 71 -17.28 11.21 -7.50
C MET A 71 -18.15 12.21 -6.72
N PRO A 72 -17.92 12.38 -5.40
CA PRO A 72 -18.50 13.48 -4.64
C PRO A 72 -18.19 14.85 -5.28
N LYS A 73 -19.04 15.84 -5.06
CA LYS A 73 -18.82 17.20 -5.57
C LYS A 73 -17.46 17.74 -5.12
N GLY A 74 -16.65 18.20 -6.08
CA GLY A 74 -15.29 18.70 -5.83
C GLY A 74 -14.19 17.62 -5.84
N ALA A 75 -14.55 16.34 -5.99
CA ALA A 75 -13.61 15.24 -6.12
C ALA A 75 -13.54 14.74 -7.58
N TYR A 76 -12.34 14.36 -8.04
CA TYR A 76 -12.14 13.80 -9.39
C TYR A 76 -11.24 12.56 -9.40
N ALA A 77 -10.25 12.47 -8.51
CA ALA A 77 -9.35 11.32 -8.39
C ALA A 77 -9.54 10.57 -7.06
N LEU A 78 -9.03 9.35 -6.97
CA LEU A 78 -9.21 8.48 -5.80
C LEU A 78 -8.61 9.07 -4.51
N ALA A 79 -7.51 9.82 -4.60
CA ALA A 79 -6.90 10.52 -3.47
C ALA A 79 -7.90 11.42 -2.73
N HIS A 80 -8.84 12.04 -3.44
CA HIS A 80 -9.85 12.94 -2.86
C HIS A 80 -10.90 12.21 -2.01
N LEU A 81 -10.92 10.87 -2.03
CA LEU A 81 -11.80 10.05 -1.21
C LEU A 81 -11.14 9.62 0.11
N THR A 82 -9.87 9.99 0.31
CA THR A 82 -9.10 9.60 1.49
C THR A 82 -8.79 10.81 2.36
N ASP A 83 -8.74 10.56 3.66
CA ASP A 83 -8.27 11.54 4.64
C ASP A 83 -6.76 11.37 4.89
N TRP A 84 -5.98 11.10 3.85
CA TRP A 84 -4.53 10.98 4.00
C TRP A 84 -3.86 12.32 3.99
N SER A 85 -2.85 12.43 4.85
CA SER A 85 -1.86 13.47 4.80
C SER A 85 -0.55 12.85 4.31
N TYR A 86 0.00 13.40 3.24
CA TYR A 86 1.32 13.02 2.78
C TYR A 86 2.35 13.47 3.82
N VAL A 87 3.21 12.55 4.26
CA VAL A 87 4.27 12.87 5.21
C VAL A 87 5.41 13.53 4.43
N SER A 88 5.60 14.82 4.69
CA SER A 88 6.69 15.64 4.15
C SER A 88 7.30 16.54 5.22
N GLY A 89 8.57 16.91 5.02
CA GLY A 89 9.28 17.92 5.80
C GLY A 89 9.69 17.50 7.22
N ASP A 90 10.53 18.32 7.85
CA ASP A 90 11.14 18.03 9.15
C ASP A 90 10.17 18.21 10.34
N GLU A 91 9.00 18.82 10.11
CA GLU A 91 8.00 19.08 11.16
C GLU A 91 7.18 17.85 11.55
N ASN A 92 7.09 16.86 10.66
CA ASN A 92 6.40 15.60 10.95
C ASN A 92 7.44 14.53 11.37
N PRO A 93 7.42 14.04 12.62
CA PRO A 93 8.40 13.04 13.05
C PRO A 93 8.39 11.76 12.20
N LEU A 94 7.27 11.42 11.52
CA LEU A 94 7.22 10.28 10.60
C LEU A 94 8.09 10.47 9.35
N ALA A 95 8.51 11.69 9.02
CA ALA A 95 9.46 11.93 7.94
C ALA A 95 10.81 11.24 8.21
N ASP A 96 11.17 10.99 9.48
CA ASP A 96 12.38 10.25 9.83
C ASP A 96 12.37 8.82 9.26
N VAL A 97 11.22 8.25 8.94
CA VAL A 97 11.16 6.92 8.29
C VAL A 97 11.95 6.93 6.98
N TYR A 98 11.96 8.05 6.21
CA TYR A 98 12.72 8.19 4.96
C TYR A 98 14.24 8.15 5.14
N VAL A 99 14.76 8.54 6.31
CA VAL A 99 16.20 8.42 6.65
C VAL A 99 16.62 6.95 6.70
N GLY A 100 15.67 6.02 6.81
CA GLY A 100 15.91 4.59 6.80
C GLY A 100 16.50 4.03 8.11
N PRO A 101 16.39 2.72 8.34
CA PRO A 101 16.89 2.11 9.56
C PRO A 101 18.42 2.06 9.56
N LYS A 102 19.04 2.18 10.74
CA LYS A 102 20.51 2.15 10.88
C LYS A 102 21.08 0.84 10.30
N GLY A 103 22.16 0.94 9.51
CA GLY A 103 22.83 -0.21 8.90
C GLY A 103 22.26 -0.63 7.53
N PHE A 104 21.28 0.10 7.01
CA PHE A 104 20.70 -0.12 5.69
C PHE A 104 21.07 1.00 4.71
N LYS A 105 21.13 0.68 3.41
CA LYS A 105 21.41 1.65 2.33
C LYS A 105 20.10 2.04 1.66
N ASN A 106 19.63 3.26 1.90
CA ASN A 106 18.32 3.71 1.40
C ASN A 106 18.20 3.65 -0.12
N TYR A 107 19.31 3.80 -0.86
CA TYR A 107 19.29 3.76 -2.32
C TYR A 107 18.90 2.38 -2.86
N ASP A 108 19.17 1.30 -2.12
CA ASP A 108 18.80 -0.06 -2.55
C ASP A 108 17.32 -0.38 -2.28
N HIS A 109 16.68 0.38 -1.40
CA HIS A 109 15.30 0.14 -0.98
C HIS A 109 14.55 1.43 -0.59
N PRO A 110 14.39 2.40 -1.49
CA PRO A 110 13.85 3.70 -1.12
C PRO A 110 12.38 3.58 -0.71
N LEU A 111 12.03 4.27 0.38
CA LEU A 111 10.65 4.64 0.63
C LEU A 111 10.26 5.77 -0.31
N ARG A 112 9.18 5.58 -1.06
CA ARG A 112 8.70 6.55 -2.05
C ARG A 112 7.59 7.42 -1.52
N MET A 113 6.72 6.84 -0.70
CA MET A 113 5.58 7.54 -0.14
C MET A 113 5.30 7.01 1.26
N VAL A 114 4.95 7.93 2.16
CA VAL A 114 4.40 7.65 3.48
C VAL A 114 3.20 8.58 3.65
N PHE A 115 2.08 7.99 4.05
CA PHE A 115 0.84 8.67 4.35
C PHE A 115 0.43 8.33 5.78
N GLU A 116 -0.14 9.31 6.46
CA GLU A 116 -0.90 9.09 7.68
C GLU A 116 -2.34 9.54 7.52
N VAL A 117 -3.25 8.95 8.30
CA VAL A 117 -4.65 9.41 8.33
C VAL A 117 -4.74 10.69 9.17
N GLN A 118 -5.42 11.71 8.64
CA GLN A 118 -5.66 12.99 9.32
C GLN A 118 -6.50 12.82 10.59
N ASP A 119 -7.45 11.89 10.57
CA ASP A 119 -8.22 11.51 11.74
C ASP A 119 -7.37 10.72 12.74
N LYS A 120 -6.94 11.40 13.81
CA LYS A 120 -6.14 10.83 14.89
C LYS A 120 -6.83 9.70 15.66
N ARG A 121 -8.12 9.41 15.42
CA ARG A 121 -8.76 8.18 15.91
C ARG A 121 -8.25 6.93 15.20
N PHE A 122 -7.54 7.08 14.07
CA PHE A 122 -7.01 6.00 13.27
C PHE A 122 -5.50 6.21 13.03
N PRO A 123 -4.62 5.59 13.84
CA PRO A 123 -3.16 5.74 13.76
C PRO A 123 -2.53 5.02 12.56
N HIS A 124 -3.28 4.85 11.48
CA HIS A 124 -2.86 4.07 10.32
C HIS A 124 -1.74 4.80 9.58
N ILE A 125 -0.67 4.06 9.31
CA ILE A 125 0.41 4.51 8.43
C ILE A 125 0.33 3.66 7.18
N THR A 126 0.38 4.31 6.03
CA THR A 126 0.49 3.64 4.74
C THR A 126 1.81 4.04 4.10
N MET A 127 2.56 3.08 3.58
CA MET A 127 3.86 3.36 2.97
C MET A 127 4.10 2.53 1.71
N ILE A 128 4.96 3.05 0.83
CA ILE A 128 5.38 2.39 -0.40
C ILE A 128 6.90 2.30 -0.39
N VAL A 129 7.41 1.06 -0.47
CA VAL A 129 8.84 0.76 -0.55
C VAL A 129 9.16 0.07 -1.87
N GLU A 130 10.28 0.44 -2.46
CA GLU A 130 10.83 -0.24 -3.63
C GLU A 130 12.06 -1.06 -3.22
N HIS A 131 12.40 -2.08 -4.00
CA HIS A 131 13.59 -2.90 -3.83
C HIS A 131 14.37 -2.98 -5.14
N HIS A 132 15.53 -2.31 -5.18
CA HIS A 132 16.39 -2.18 -6.36
C HIS A 132 17.47 -3.27 -6.41
N THR A 133 17.32 -4.32 -5.60
CA THR A 133 18.21 -5.47 -5.57
C THR A 133 17.80 -6.50 -6.62
N LYS A 134 18.75 -7.15 -7.29
CA LYS A 134 18.48 -8.23 -8.26
C LYS A 134 17.90 -9.51 -7.63
N ASP A 135 17.96 -9.63 -6.31
CA ASP A 135 17.40 -10.77 -5.58
C ASP A 135 15.90 -10.86 -5.82
N LYS A 136 15.42 -11.99 -6.35
CA LYS A 136 13.99 -12.23 -6.55
C LYS A 136 13.31 -12.46 -5.20
N ALA A 137 12.18 -11.81 -4.98
CA ALA A 137 11.37 -12.07 -3.80
C ALA A 137 10.72 -13.46 -3.92
N GLN A 138 10.48 -14.09 -2.78
CA GLN A 138 9.78 -15.37 -2.70
C GLN A 138 8.50 -15.23 -1.90
N ASN A 139 7.46 -15.96 -2.31
CA ASN A 139 6.26 -16.12 -1.50
C ASN A 139 6.62 -16.69 -0.12
N ASN A 140 5.87 -16.30 0.92
CA ASN A 140 6.07 -16.74 2.30
C ASN A 140 7.40 -16.32 2.96
N THR A 141 8.15 -15.39 2.36
CA THR A 141 9.36 -14.81 2.96
C THR A 141 9.15 -13.33 3.25
N LEU A 142 9.65 -12.84 4.38
CA LEU A 142 9.65 -11.41 4.71
C LEU A 142 11.06 -10.87 4.49
N ARG A 143 11.21 -9.75 3.78
CA ARG A 143 12.52 -9.14 3.58
C ARG A 143 12.87 -8.29 4.80
N ARG A 144 14.17 -8.26 5.13
CA ARG A 144 14.69 -7.53 6.30
C ARG A 144 14.33 -6.03 6.26
N HIS A 145 14.40 -5.39 5.09
CA HIS A 145 14.07 -3.97 4.96
C HIS A 145 12.57 -3.69 5.09
N GLU A 146 11.67 -4.60 4.67
CA GLU A 146 10.23 -4.42 4.87
C GLU A 146 9.91 -4.40 6.36
N LEU A 147 10.44 -5.38 7.10
CA LEU A 147 10.29 -5.44 8.55
C LEU A 147 10.92 -4.21 9.22
N ALA A 148 12.11 -3.80 8.79
CA ALA A 148 12.82 -2.68 9.41
C ALA A 148 12.09 -1.34 9.22
N TYR A 149 11.50 -1.09 8.04
CA TYR A 149 10.69 0.11 7.82
C TYR A 149 9.36 0.07 8.59
N ILE A 150 8.70 -1.10 8.67
CA ILE A 150 7.51 -1.28 9.51
C ILE A 150 7.83 -0.95 10.97
N LEU A 151 8.91 -1.54 11.52
CA LEU A 151 9.34 -1.31 12.90
C LEU A 151 9.69 0.15 13.15
N LYS A 152 10.43 0.79 12.23
CA LYS A 152 10.79 2.21 12.35
C LYS A 152 9.57 3.12 12.38
N ALA A 153 8.60 2.88 11.50
CA ALA A 153 7.36 3.66 11.48
C ALA A 153 6.54 3.48 12.76
N MET A 154 6.44 2.24 13.27
CA MET A 154 5.77 1.97 14.54
C MET A 154 6.50 2.62 15.71
N GLU A 155 7.83 2.51 15.79
CA GLU A 155 8.66 3.13 16.84
C GLU A 155 8.45 4.64 16.90
N ILE A 156 8.54 5.33 15.76
CA ILE A 156 8.30 6.77 15.68
C ILE A 156 6.88 7.11 16.14
N ARG A 157 5.88 6.35 15.66
CA ARG A 157 4.48 6.57 16.02
C ARG A 157 4.24 6.39 17.53
N PHE A 158 4.83 5.38 18.15
CA PHE A 158 4.78 5.20 19.61
C PHE A 158 5.47 6.34 20.35
N ALA A 159 6.62 6.82 19.87
CA ALA A 159 7.35 7.92 20.47
C ALA A 159 6.58 9.25 20.45
N GLN A 160 5.69 9.45 19.47
CA GLN A 160 4.85 10.66 19.38
C GLN A 160 3.87 10.82 20.56
N ARG A 161 3.47 9.73 21.24
CA ARG A 161 2.49 9.74 22.35
C ARG A 161 1.17 10.46 22.02
N LEU A 162 0.77 10.47 20.75
CA LEU A 162 -0.45 11.12 20.26
C LEU A 162 -1.69 10.22 20.35
N PHE A 163 -1.51 8.92 20.57
CA PHE A 163 -2.54 7.90 20.52
C PHE A 163 -2.59 7.15 21.86
N ASN A 164 -3.73 6.51 22.14
CA ASN A 164 -3.85 5.68 23.34
C ASN A 164 -2.82 4.53 23.27
N GLU A 165 -2.20 4.21 24.40
CA GLU A 165 -1.14 3.20 24.50
C GLU A 165 -1.59 1.79 24.07
N HIS A 166 -2.88 1.48 24.25
CA HIS A 166 -3.49 0.20 23.88
C HIS A 166 -4.19 0.23 22.52
N GLN A 167 -4.15 1.36 21.82
CA GLN A 167 -4.77 1.48 20.50
C GLN A 167 -3.87 0.82 19.46
N GLU A 168 -4.43 -0.09 18.67
CA GLU A 168 -3.69 -0.71 17.57
C GLU A 168 -3.22 0.37 16.57
N GLN A 169 -1.92 0.36 16.27
CA GLN A 169 -1.26 1.28 15.34
C GLN A 169 -0.79 0.53 14.10
N PRO A 170 -1.70 0.14 13.19
CA PRO A 170 -1.31 -0.72 12.09
C PRO A 170 -0.57 0.05 11.01
N VAL A 171 0.36 -0.67 10.37
CA VAL A 171 1.10 -0.23 9.21
C VAL A 171 0.63 -1.03 8.00
N LEU A 172 0.26 -0.35 6.93
CA LEU A 172 0.07 -0.93 5.60
C LEU A 172 1.28 -0.57 4.74
N MET A 173 1.90 -1.56 4.12
CA MET A 173 3.04 -1.36 3.22
C MET A 173 2.75 -2.01 1.88
N LEU A 174 2.94 -1.27 0.80
CA LEU A 174 3.12 -1.82 -0.54
C LEU A 174 4.62 -1.98 -0.78
N SER A 175 5.04 -3.20 -1.05
CA SER A 175 6.43 -3.56 -1.32
C SER A 175 6.55 -3.96 -2.77
N PHE A 176 7.35 -3.22 -3.54
CA PHE A 176 7.61 -3.51 -4.95
C PHE A 176 9.05 -3.96 -5.16
N THR A 177 9.24 -5.01 -5.94
CA THR A 177 10.50 -5.74 -6.09
C THR A 177 10.73 -6.12 -7.54
N VAL A 178 12.00 -6.31 -7.90
CA VAL A 178 12.36 -6.83 -9.21
C VAL A 178 11.80 -8.23 -9.48
N PRO A 179 11.61 -8.60 -10.75
CA PRO A 179 11.70 -7.73 -11.93
C PRO A 179 10.58 -6.69 -12.00
N GLN A 180 9.32 -7.11 -11.95
CA GLN A 180 8.16 -6.22 -11.83
C GLN A 180 7.10 -6.92 -10.97
N HIS A 181 7.35 -7.01 -9.67
CA HIS A 181 6.44 -7.66 -8.73
C HIS A 181 6.09 -6.73 -7.57
N GLY A 182 4.95 -6.97 -6.95
CA GLY A 182 4.54 -6.28 -5.76
C GLY A 182 3.84 -7.18 -4.77
N ARG A 183 3.77 -6.75 -3.51
CA ARG A 183 2.93 -7.35 -2.48
C ARG A 183 2.47 -6.34 -1.47
N ILE A 184 1.40 -6.71 -0.78
CA ILE A 184 0.80 -5.95 0.31
C ILE A 184 1.19 -6.62 1.63
N LEU A 185 1.67 -5.81 2.57
CA LEU A 185 1.94 -6.19 3.94
C LEU A 185 1.07 -5.38 4.88
N HIS A 186 0.49 -6.03 5.88
CA HIS A 186 -0.27 -5.39 6.94
C HIS A 186 0.31 -5.82 8.29
N ALA A 187 0.78 -4.86 9.08
CA ALA A 187 1.38 -5.09 10.38
C ALA A 187 0.59 -4.41 11.50
N HIS A 188 0.56 -5.02 12.68
CA HIS A 188 0.00 -4.44 13.90
C HIS A 188 0.59 -5.15 15.13
N LEU A 189 0.51 -4.51 16.30
CA LEU A 189 0.77 -5.17 17.56
C LEU A 189 -0.51 -5.84 18.07
N LEU A 190 -0.39 -7.11 18.44
CA LEU A 190 -1.41 -7.85 19.17
C LEU A 190 -1.03 -7.86 20.65
N ASN A 191 -1.95 -7.41 21.51
CA ASN A 191 -1.77 -7.33 22.97
C ASN A 191 -0.47 -6.60 23.38
N ASP A 192 -0.12 -5.53 22.66
CA ASP A 192 1.03 -4.64 22.92
C ASP A 192 2.42 -5.32 22.97
N THR A 193 2.51 -6.61 22.62
CA THR A 193 3.72 -7.43 22.86
C THR A 193 4.13 -8.26 21.65
N LYS A 194 3.20 -8.55 20.75
CA LYS A 194 3.47 -9.39 19.58
C LYS A 194 3.24 -8.63 18.29
N LEU A 195 4.30 -8.43 17.52
CA LEU A 195 4.17 -7.95 16.15
C LEU A 195 3.60 -9.06 15.27
N VAL A 196 2.46 -8.78 14.65
CA VAL A 196 1.85 -9.62 13.62
C VAL A 196 2.06 -8.92 12.28
N VAL A 197 2.70 -9.60 11.33
CA VAL A 197 2.87 -9.15 9.95
C VAL A 197 2.16 -10.12 9.02
N ALA A 198 1.02 -9.71 8.47
CA ALA A 198 0.36 -10.42 7.40
C ALA A 198 0.99 -10.03 6.06
N CYS A 199 1.33 -11.02 5.24
CA CYS A 199 1.92 -10.84 3.93
C CYS A 199 1.03 -11.51 2.89
N SER A 200 0.66 -10.78 1.85
CA SER A 200 0.02 -11.36 0.67
C SER A 200 1.02 -12.14 -0.20
N ASN A 201 0.49 -12.86 -1.20
CA ASN A 201 1.31 -13.42 -2.27
C ASN A 201 1.99 -12.29 -3.07
N LEU A 202 3.07 -12.63 -3.77
CA LEU A 202 3.66 -11.79 -4.80
C LEU A 202 2.74 -11.75 -6.02
N TYR A 203 2.43 -10.54 -6.43
CA TYR A 203 1.65 -10.24 -7.62
C TYR A 203 2.60 -9.80 -8.73
N SER A 204 2.39 -10.33 -9.92
CA SER A 204 3.16 -9.95 -11.11
C SER A 204 2.58 -8.68 -11.74
N PHE A 205 3.47 -7.80 -12.17
CA PHE A 205 3.23 -6.66 -13.03
C PHE A 205 4.00 -6.81 -14.35
N GLU A 206 4.51 -8.01 -14.67
CA GLU A 206 5.35 -8.23 -15.85
C GLU A 206 4.61 -8.03 -17.17
N THR A 207 3.27 -8.10 -17.19
CA THR A 207 2.47 -7.81 -18.39
C THR A 207 1.25 -6.97 -18.04
N ASN A 208 0.90 -6.02 -18.92
CA ASN A 208 -0.24 -5.12 -18.67
C ASN A 208 -1.57 -5.86 -18.51
N GLU A 209 -1.76 -7.01 -19.18
CA GLU A 209 -3.00 -7.80 -19.15
C GLU A 209 -3.39 -8.28 -17.75
N VAL A 210 -2.41 -8.57 -16.89
CA VAL A 210 -2.64 -9.14 -15.55
C VAL A 210 -2.33 -8.15 -14.43
N THR A 211 -1.97 -6.91 -14.75
CA THR A 211 -1.49 -5.93 -13.76
C THR A 211 -2.54 -5.64 -12.68
N PRO A 212 -2.26 -5.93 -11.40
CA PRO A 212 -3.26 -5.83 -10.34
C PRO A 212 -3.29 -4.43 -9.71
N PHE A 213 -3.16 -3.35 -10.49
CA PHE A 213 -3.17 -1.99 -9.95
C PHE A 213 -4.41 -1.72 -9.09
N GLU A 214 -5.58 -2.21 -9.53
CA GLU A 214 -6.82 -2.11 -8.75
C GLU A 214 -6.71 -2.70 -7.35
N LEU A 215 -6.11 -3.88 -7.21
CA LEU A 215 -5.92 -4.48 -5.91
C LEU A 215 -5.07 -3.58 -4.99
N PHE A 216 -3.98 -3.03 -5.52
CA PHE A 216 -3.03 -2.25 -4.73
C PHE A 216 -3.61 -0.90 -4.31
N TYR A 217 -4.20 -0.13 -5.23
CA TYR A 217 -4.83 1.14 -4.83
C TYR A 217 -6.05 0.90 -3.94
N ARG A 218 -6.80 -0.20 -4.09
CA ARG A 218 -7.90 -0.52 -3.16
C ARG A 218 -7.44 -0.72 -1.74
N TRP A 219 -6.38 -1.50 -1.57
CA TRP A 219 -5.79 -1.75 -0.27
C TRP A 219 -5.23 -0.48 0.32
N LEU A 220 -4.53 0.32 -0.49
CA LEU A 220 -4.05 1.63 -0.10
C LEU A 220 -5.24 2.42 0.47
N LEU A 221 -6.28 2.64 -0.36
CA LEU A 221 -7.45 3.52 -0.12
C LEU A 221 -8.49 2.96 0.87
N GLU A 222 -8.26 1.80 1.48
CA GLU A 222 -9.24 1.18 2.35
C GLU A 222 -9.40 1.99 3.64
N ASN A 223 -10.38 2.88 3.64
CA ASN A 223 -10.73 3.71 4.78
C ASN A 223 -11.40 2.83 5.85
N LYS A 224 -10.68 2.50 6.94
CA LYS A 224 -11.14 1.53 7.97
C LYS A 224 -12.38 1.98 8.75
N ASP A 225 -12.87 3.19 8.50
CA ASP A 225 -14.03 3.81 9.14
C ASP A 225 -15.37 3.04 8.93
N LYS A 226 -15.44 2.14 7.93
CA LYS A 226 -16.66 1.34 7.63
C LYS A 226 -16.61 -0.14 8.02
N SER A 227 -15.41 -0.73 8.17
CA SER A 227 -15.29 -2.17 8.49
C SER A 227 -15.46 -2.45 9.98
N GLU A 228 -15.05 -1.53 10.86
CA GLU A 228 -15.28 -1.65 12.30
C GLU A 228 -16.76 -1.54 12.70
N LYS A 229 -17.54 -0.65 12.06
CA LYS A 229 -18.99 -0.55 12.30
C LYS A 229 -19.72 -1.83 11.87
N LYS A 230 -19.27 -2.50 10.81
CA LYS A 230 -19.80 -3.82 10.40
C LYS A 230 -19.41 -4.94 11.38
N ARG A 231 -18.17 -4.97 11.88
CA ARG A 231 -17.71 -5.98 12.86
C ARG A 231 -18.38 -5.82 14.23
N LYS A 232 -18.52 -4.59 14.74
CA LYS A 232 -19.24 -4.28 15.98
C LYS A 232 -20.77 -4.47 15.84
N GLY A 233 -21.32 -4.28 14.64
CA GLY A 233 -22.73 -4.56 14.34
C GLY A 233 -23.08 -6.04 14.19
N ALA A 234 -22.13 -6.88 13.78
CA ALA A 234 -22.31 -8.34 13.68
C ALA A 234 -22.24 -9.03 15.05
N SER A 235 -21.29 -8.65 15.90
CA SER A 235 -21.16 -9.21 17.26
C SER A 235 -22.36 -8.88 18.17
N ARG A 236 -23.04 -7.74 17.96
CA ARG A 236 -24.19 -7.34 18.78
C ARG A 236 -25.49 -8.09 18.44
N LYS A 237 -25.57 -8.76 17.27
CA LYS A 237 -26.78 -9.49 16.84
C LYS A 237 -26.86 -10.94 17.33
N GLU A 238 -25.80 -11.52 17.89
CA GLU A 238 -25.80 -12.90 18.40
C GLU A 238 -26.12 -13.05 19.90
N SER A 239 -26.25 -11.95 20.66
CA SER A 239 -26.54 -12.03 22.11
C SER A 239 -28.04 -12.00 22.48
N GLY A 240 -28.93 -12.08 21.49
CA GLY A 240 -30.33 -11.69 21.67
C GLY A 240 -31.38 -12.80 21.54
N TYR A 241 -31.17 -14.05 21.96
CA TYR A 241 -32.29 -15.01 22.11
C TYR A 241 -31.98 -16.14 23.11
N LYS A 242 -32.37 -15.97 24.38
CA LYS A 242 -32.82 -17.06 25.26
C LYS A 242 -34.01 -16.57 26.09
N LYS A 243 -35.20 -16.76 25.54
CA LYS A 243 -36.48 -16.55 26.23
C LYS A 243 -36.72 -17.78 27.11
N VAL A 244 -36.62 -17.63 28.42
CA VAL A 244 -36.93 -18.67 29.41
C VAL A 244 -38.45 -18.94 29.37
N LYS A 245 -38.86 -20.14 28.95
CA LYS A 245 -40.20 -20.67 29.25
C LYS A 245 -40.21 -21.13 30.71
N LYS A 246 -41.05 -20.50 31.54
CA LYS A 246 -41.51 -21.08 32.81
C LYS A 246 -42.66 -22.03 32.49
N GLU A 247 -42.47 -23.32 32.74
CA GLU A 247 -43.56 -24.28 32.88
C GLU A 247 -43.53 -24.82 34.32
N ASN A 248 -44.69 -24.74 34.95
CA ASN A 248 -44.98 -25.20 36.31
C ASN A 248 -45.04 -26.71 36.36
N ILE A 249 -44.38 -27.34 37.33
CA ILE A 249 -44.86 -28.57 37.96
C ILE A 249 -44.53 -28.51 39.46
N ARG A 250 -45.59 -28.50 40.29
CA ARG A 250 -45.56 -28.85 41.72
C ARG A 250 -46.15 -30.27 41.85
N PRO A 251 -45.79 -30.99 42.94
CA PRO A 251 -45.73 -32.46 43.00
C PRO A 251 -47.07 -33.17 42.87
#